data_AF-A0A9X9BGN3-F1
#
_entry.id   AF-A0A9X9BGN3-F1
#
_cell.length_a   1.000
_cell.length_b   1.000
_cell.length_c   1.000
_cell.angle_alpha   90.00
_cell.angle_beta   90.00
_cell.angle_gamma   90.00
#
_symmetry.space_group_name_H-M   'P 1'
#
loop_
_entity.id
_entity.type
_entity.pdbx_description
1 polymer ?
#
loop_
_entity_poly.entity_id
_entity_poly.type
_entity_poly.pdbx_seq_one_letter_code
_entity_poly.pdbx_strand_id
1 'polypeptide(L)'
;MLHHTENWPYMITLSKGASTMAETREFFDVWSRWLDEEKPFITIRRFLDEDALVHPEGSARDVKQWFQHNAQRIREQVLGMVNIVPESVYEQANRMDAEKLFRVPAGTFSNVDAALHWLEDRVVRPNSLAFDRAAIRGKLAAF
;
A
#
# COMPACT_ATOMS: atom_id res chain seq x y z
N MET A 1 9.28 8.33 6.03
CA MET A 1 8.67 7.25 5.20
C MET A 1 9.72 6.76 4.20
N LEU A 2 9.67 5.49 3.76
CA LEU A 2 10.59 4.96 2.74
C LEU A 2 9.81 4.28 1.62
N HIS A 3 10.16 4.56 0.37
CA HIS A 3 9.56 3.95 -0.82
C HIS A 3 10.59 3.14 -1.61
N HIS A 4 10.27 1.89 -1.93
CA HIS A 4 10.97 1.10 -2.94
C HIS A 4 10.13 1.09 -4.20
N THR A 5 10.64 1.74 -5.25
CA THR A 5 9.96 1.96 -6.54
C THR A 5 10.75 1.44 -7.73
N GLU A 6 11.89 0.79 -7.49
CA GLU A 6 12.81 0.30 -8.52
C GLU A 6 12.33 -0.96 -9.24
N ASN A 7 11.33 -1.67 -8.68
CA ASN A 7 10.88 -2.96 -9.20
C ASN A 7 9.40 -2.92 -9.60
N TRP A 8 9.10 -2.42 -10.79
CA TRP A 8 7.77 -2.59 -11.39
C TRP A 8 7.42 -4.10 -11.49
N PRO A 9 6.20 -4.55 -11.14
CA PRO A 9 4.99 -3.78 -10.78
C PRO A 9 4.79 -3.53 -9.27
N TYR A 10 5.80 -3.69 -8.42
CA TYR A 10 5.66 -3.64 -6.96
C TYR A 10 6.14 -2.31 -6.38
N MET A 11 5.20 -1.46 -5.95
CA MET A 11 5.49 -0.32 -5.11
C MET A 11 5.43 -0.76 -3.64
N ILE A 12 6.54 -0.63 -2.91
CA ILE A 12 6.60 -0.93 -1.47
C ILE A 12 6.81 0.36 -0.69
N THR A 13 6.00 0.59 0.34
CA THR A 13 6.13 1.74 1.23
C THR A 13 6.24 1.29 2.68
N LEU A 14 7.26 1.78 3.39
CA LEU A 14 7.47 1.57 4.81
C LEU A 14 7.21 2.86 5.57
N SER A 15 6.40 2.78 6.62
CA SER A 15 6.05 3.92 7.48
C SER A 15 6.36 3.59 8.93
N LYS A 16 7.00 4.53 9.63
CA LYS A 16 7.38 4.44 11.05
C LYS A 16 7.21 5.82 11.68
N GLY A 17 6.59 5.90 12.85
CA GLY A 17 6.24 7.16 13.50
C GLY A 17 5.14 7.91 12.75
N ALA A 18 4.59 8.93 13.41
CA ALA A 18 3.55 9.77 12.82
C ALA A 18 4.05 10.45 11.54
N SER A 19 3.29 10.29 10.45
CA SER A 19 3.64 10.91 9.17
C SER A 19 3.47 12.42 9.26
N THR A 20 4.45 13.15 8.75
CA THR A 20 4.34 14.60 8.54
C THR A 20 3.47 14.91 7.32
N MET A 21 2.98 16.15 7.21
CA MET A 21 2.30 16.60 5.99
C MET A 21 3.20 16.51 4.75
N ALA A 22 4.51 16.72 4.90
CA ALA A 22 5.47 16.62 3.80
C ALA A 22 5.56 15.17 3.29
N GLU A 23 5.70 14.19 4.19
CA GLU A 23 5.73 12.77 3.83
C GLU A 23 4.39 12.30 3.23
N THR A 24 3.27 12.86 3.68
CA THR A 24 1.95 12.57 3.10
C THR A 24 1.87 13.05 1.65
N ARG A 25 2.41 14.23 1.35
CA ARG A 25 2.49 14.77 -0.03
C ARG A 25 3.45 13.94 -0.89
N GLU A 26 4.62 13.60 -0.36
CA GLU A 26 5.60 12.74 -1.05
C GLU A 26 4.98 11.39 -1.43
N PHE A 27 4.24 10.76 -0.52
CA PHE A 27 3.51 9.52 -0.80
C PHE A 27 2.56 9.68 -2.00
N PHE A 28 1.81 10.78 -2.08
CA PHE A 28 0.90 11.05 -3.19
C PHE A 28 1.63 11.39 -4.49
N ASP A 29 2.78 12.06 -4.44
CA ASP A 29 3.61 12.31 -5.60
C ASP A 29 4.16 10.99 -6.19
N VAL A 30 4.62 10.08 -5.32
CA VAL A 30 5.08 8.74 -5.72
C VAL A 30 3.96 7.94 -6.38
N TRP A 31 2.76 7.93 -5.76
CA TRP A 31 1.60 7.29 -6.36
C TRP A 31 1.18 7.90 -7.68
N SER A 32 1.17 9.24 -7.78
CA SER A 32 0.75 9.93 -9.00
C SER A 32 1.69 9.57 -10.15
N ARG A 33 3.01 9.55 -9.92
CA ARG A 33 3.99 9.10 -10.93
C ARG A 33 3.73 7.67 -11.41
N TRP A 34 3.37 6.75 -10.51
CA TRP A 34 3.05 5.38 -10.92
C TRP A 34 1.74 5.28 -11.69
N LEU A 35 0.74 6.08 -11.33
CA LEU A 35 -0.51 6.16 -12.09
C LEU A 35 -0.29 6.83 -13.46
N ASP A 36 0.67 7.73 -13.58
CA ASP A 36 1.03 8.45 -14.82
C ASP A 36 1.73 7.53 -15.83
N GLU A 37 2.29 6.40 -15.38
CA GLU A 37 2.85 5.37 -16.27
C GLU A 37 1.78 4.60 -17.05
N GLU A 38 0.51 4.72 -16.67
CA GLU A 38 -0.64 4.05 -17.29
C GLU A 38 -0.49 2.52 -17.41
N LYS A 39 0.29 1.93 -16.50
CA LYS A 39 0.57 0.50 -16.43
C LYS A 39 -0.02 -0.09 -15.15
N PRO A 40 -0.40 -1.37 -15.15
CA PRO A 40 -0.87 -2.01 -13.93
C PRO A 40 0.21 -2.21 -12.88
N PHE A 41 -0.11 -1.97 -11.61
CA PHE A 41 0.82 -2.15 -10.48
C PHE A 41 0.15 -2.64 -9.19
N ILE A 42 0.98 -3.03 -8.22
CA ILE A 42 0.60 -3.53 -6.91
C ILE A 42 1.21 -2.62 -5.86
N THR A 43 0.44 -2.36 -4.80
CA THR A 43 0.94 -1.58 -3.65
C THR A 43 1.03 -2.44 -2.40
N ILE A 44 2.17 -2.36 -1.74
CA ILE A 44 2.45 -3.07 -0.49
C ILE A 44 2.91 -2.03 0.53
N ARG A 45 2.11 -1.80 1.56
CA ARG A 45 2.39 -0.82 2.60
C ARG A 45 2.62 -1.54 3.91
N ARG A 46 3.73 -1.25 4.59
CA ARG A 46 4.01 -1.76 5.94
C ARG A 46 4.12 -0.60 6.91
N PHE A 47 3.31 -0.66 7.95
CA PHE A 47 3.36 0.22 9.11
C PHE A 47 4.15 -0.51 10.21
N LEU A 48 5.22 0.12 10.68
CA LEU A 48 6.18 -0.49 11.61
C LEU A 48 5.78 -0.26 13.08
N ASP A 49 4.97 0.75 13.34
CA ASP A 49 4.41 1.08 14.65
C ASP A 49 2.99 1.65 14.49
N GLU A 50 2.30 1.85 15.61
CA GLU A 50 0.94 2.39 15.63
C GLU A 50 0.91 3.86 15.22
N ASP A 51 1.94 4.62 15.57
CA ASP A 51 2.07 6.04 15.22
C ASP A 51 2.06 6.25 13.70
N ALA A 52 2.60 5.31 12.92
CA ALA A 52 2.57 5.35 11.46
C ALA A 52 1.16 5.31 10.84
N LEU A 53 0.15 4.91 11.60
CA LEU A 53 -1.26 4.94 11.19
C LEU A 53 -1.93 6.28 11.50
N VAL A 54 -1.29 7.14 12.28
CA VAL A 54 -1.81 8.47 12.63
C VAL A 54 -1.64 9.40 11.43
N HIS A 55 -2.76 9.87 10.91
CA HIS A 55 -2.78 10.90 9.88
C HIS A 55 -2.44 12.27 10.48
N PRO A 56 -1.57 13.07 9.82
CA PRO A 56 -1.29 14.42 10.29
C PRO A 56 -2.57 15.27 10.34
N GLU A 57 -2.68 16.14 11.34
CA GLU A 57 -3.84 16.99 11.52
C GLU A 57 -4.13 17.83 10.25
N GLY A 58 -5.40 17.93 9.87
CA GLY A 58 -5.82 18.63 8.65
C GLY A 58 -5.62 17.86 7.33
N SER A 59 -4.89 16.74 7.31
CA SER A 59 -4.61 16.00 6.07
C SER A 59 -5.83 15.26 5.50
N ALA A 60 -6.86 14.98 6.30
CA ALA A 60 -8.00 14.16 5.90
C ALA A 60 -8.73 14.69 4.64
N ARG A 61 -8.83 16.02 4.50
CA ARG A 61 -9.45 16.65 3.32
C ARG A 61 -8.62 16.40 2.07
N ASP A 62 -7.32 16.65 2.14
CA ASP A 62 -6.40 16.52 1.01
C ASP A 62 -6.29 15.07 0.56
N VAL A 63 -6.13 14.14 1.52
CA VAL A 63 -6.13 12.70 1.29
C VAL A 63 -7.40 12.26 0.56
N LYS A 64 -8.57 12.69 1.06
CA LYS A 64 -9.86 12.35 0.45
C LYS A 64 -9.99 12.90 -0.97
N GLN A 65 -9.63 14.16 -1.18
CA GLN A 65 -9.70 14.80 -2.50
C GLN A 65 -8.79 14.10 -3.51
N TRP A 66 -7.57 13.74 -3.11
CA TRP A 66 -6.62 13.04 -3.97
C TRP A 66 -7.16 11.66 -4.38
N PHE A 67 -7.70 10.88 -3.43
CA PHE A 67 -8.31 9.58 -3.74
C PHE A 67 -9.54 9.70 -4.65
N GLN A 68 -10.38 10.72 -4.44
CA GLN A 68 -11.53 10.96 -5.31
C GLN A 68 -11.12 11.32 -6.73
N HIS A 69 -10.11 12.17 -6.88
CA HIS A 69 -9.58 12.57 -8.18
C HIS A 69 -8.98 11.39 -8.95
N ASN A 70 -8.26 10.49 -8.26
CA ASN A 70 -7.60 9.34 -8.88
C ASN A 70 -8.41 8.04 -8.84
N ALA A 71 -9.66 8.07 -8.37
CA ALA A 71 -10.44 6.86 -8.09
C ALA A 71 -10.60 5.93 -9.29
N GLN A 72 -10.78 6.49 -10.49
CA GLN A 72 -10.89 5.69 -11.71
C GLN A 72 -9.56 5.03 -12.07
N ARG A 73 -8.47 5.81 -12.12
CA ARG A 73 -7.12 5.32 -12.43
C ARG A 73 -6.69 4.24 -11.45
N ILE A 74 -7.01 4.41 -10.16
CA ILE A 74 -6.75 3.39 -9.13
C ILE A 74 -7.47 2.08 -9.45
N ARG A 75 -8.75 2.12 -9.82
CA ARG A 75 -9.52 0.91 -10.15
C ARG A 75 -9.02 0.20 -11.40
N GLU A 76 -8.54 0.96 -12.38
CA GLU A 76 -8.09 0.43 -13.67
C GLU A 76 -6.65 -0.09 -13.61
N GLN A 77 -5.80 0.53 -12.79
CA GLN A 77 -4.36 0.28 -12.81
C GLN A 77 -3.87 -0.47 -11.56
N VAL A 78 -4.54 -0.39 -10.41
CA VAL A 78 -4.07 -1.12 -9.22
C VAL A 78 -4.61 -2.55 -9.23
N LEU A 79 -3.72 -3.52 -9.41
CA LEU A 79 -4.02 -4.94 -9.40
C LEU A 79 -4.29 -5.49 -7.99
N GLY A 80 -3.70 -4.86 -6.97
CA GLY A 80 -3.95 -5.22 -5.59
C GLY A 80 -3.30 -4.29 -4.57
N MET A 81 -3.89 -4.23 -3.38
CA MET A 81 -3.41 -3.41 -2.26
C MET A 81 -3.21 -4.25 -1.01
N VAL A 82 -2.01 -4.22 -0.46
CA VAL A 82 -1.67 -4.92 0.78
C VAL A 82 -1.27 -3.90 1.83
N ASN A 83 -1.93 -3.92 2.99
CA ASN A 83 -1.50 -3.20 4.18
C ASN A 83 -1.03 -4.20 5.23
N ILE A 84 0.17 -3.98 5.77
CA ILE A 84 0.76 -4.78 6.85
C ILE A 84 0.88 -3.85 8.06
N VAL A 85 0.18 -4.17 9.14
CA VAL A 85 0.07 -3.30 10.33
C VAL A 85 0.61 -4.03 11.57
N PRO A 86 0.95 -3.30 12.65
CA PRO A 86 1.26 -3.94 13.93
C PRO A 86 0.09 -4.80 14.42
N GLU A 87 0.39 -5.89 15.11
CA GLU A 87 -0.62 -6.84 15.58
C GLU A 87 -1.64 -6.21 16.54
N SER A 88 -1.19 -5.27 17.39
CA SER A 88 -2.02 -4.54 18.36
C SER A 88 -3.20 -3.77 17.74
N VAL A 89 -3.07 -3.36 16.48
CA VAL A 89 -4.06 -2.53 15.76
C VAL A 89 -4.72 -3.27 14.60
N TYR A 90 -4.34 -4.54 14.38
CA TYR A 90 -4.82 -5.34 13.26
C TYR A 90 -6.35 -5.48 13.24
N GLU A 91 -6.96 -5.83 14.37
CA GLU A 91 -8.41 -5.98 14.47
C GLU A 91 -9.17 -4.70 14.14
N GLN A 92 -8.62 -3.53 14.51
CA GLN A 92 -9.21 -2.25 14.16
C GLN A 92 -9.03 -1.94 12.67
N ALA A 93 -7.81 -2.12 12.14
CA ALA A 93 -7.48 -1.83 10.76
C ALA A 93 -8.22 -2.74 9.77
N ASN A 94 -8.44 -4.01 10.14
CA ASN A 94 -9.11 -5.01 9.30
C ASN A 94 -10.64 -4.80 9.21
N ARG A 95 -11.25 -4.00 10.11
CA ARG A 95 -12.66 -3.61 9.99
C ARG A 95 -12.93 -2.70 8.80
N MET A 96 -11.91 -2.00 8.30
CA MET A 96 -12.04 -1.19 7.10
C MET A 96 -11.95 -2.10 5.87
N ASP A 97 -13.07 -2.20 5.16
CA ASP A 97 -13.14 -2.96 3.91
C ASP A 97 -12.47 -2.16 2.77
N ALA A 98 -11.14 -2.29 2.69
CA ALA A 98 -10.32 -1.63 1.68
C ALA A 98 -10.69 -2.10 0.26
N GLU A 99 -11.10 -3.36 0.10
CA GLU A 99 -11.51 -3.90 -1.20
C GLU A 99 -12.79 -3.23 -1.69
N LYS A 100 -13.78 -3.04 -0.81
CA LYS A 100 -14.99 -2.27 -1.15
C LYS A 100 -14.71 -0.80 -1.41
N LEU A 101 -13.78 -0.20 -0.66
CA LEU A 101 -13.42 1.22 -0.81
C LEU A 101 -12.76 1.49 -2.16
N PHE A 102 -11.79 0.66 -2.54
CA PHE A 102 -10.98 0.86 -3.74
C PHE A 102 -11.46 0.06 -4.95
N ARG A 103 -12.35 -0.92 -4.76
CA ARG A 103 -12.84 -1.86 -5.78
C ARG A 103 -11.71 -2.62 -6.49
N VAL A 104 -10.66 -2.94 -5.75
CA VAL A 104 -9.53 -3.76 -6.18
C VAL A 104 -9.27 -4.81 -5.10
N PRO A 105 -8.69 -5.98 -5.42
CA PRO A 105 -8.30 -6.96 -4.41
C PRO A 105 -7.47 -6.29 -3.33
N ALA A 106 -7.92 -6.32 -2.08
CA ALA A 106 -7.21 -5.66 -0.99
C ALA A 106 -7.25 -6.47 0.29
N GLY A 107 -6.15 -6.43 1.04
CA GLY A 107 -6.03 -7.13 2.31
C GLY A 107 -5.20 -6.35 3.33
N THR A 108 -5.64 -6.43 4.58
CA THR A 108 -4.89 -5.97 5.74
C THR A 108 -4.37 -7.19 6.50
N PHE A 109 -3.13 -7.16 6.99
CA PHE A 109 -2.47 -8.29 7.65
C PHE A 109 -1.60 -7.81 8.82
N SER A 110 -1.46 -8.62 9.86
CA SER A 110 -0.46 -8.40 10.93
C SER A 110 0.89 -9.09 10.64
N ASN A 111 0.91 -10.02 9.67
CA ASN A 111 2.05 -10.86 9.38
C ASN A 111 2.49 -10.72 7.91
N VAL A 112 3.80 -10.49 7.69
CA VAL A 112 4.38 -10.30 6.36
C VAL A 112 4.22 -11.55 5.49
N ASP A 113 4.49 -12.74 6.02
CA ASP A 113 4.43 -13.97 5.22
C ASP A 113 2.99 -14.35 4.83
N ALA A 114 2.01 -14.05 5.70
CA ALA A 114 0.59 -14.18 5.39
C ALA A 114 0.17 -13.20 4.28
N ALA A 115 0.62 -11.94 4.38
CA ALA A 115 0.34 -10.91 3.39
C ALA A 115 0.92 -11.27 2.00
N LEU A 116 2.16 -11.76 1.97
CA LEU A 116 2.82 -12.18 0.72
C LEU A 116 2.18 -13.45 0.15
N HIS A 117 1.75 -14.40 0.98
CA HIS A 117 1.02 -15.57 0.52
C HIS A 117 -0.32 -15.19 -0.11
N TRP A 118 -1.09 -14.32 0.55
CA TRP A 118 -2.34 -13.80 -0.01
C TRP A 118 -2.11 -13.06 -1.33
N LEU A 119 -1.08 -12.21 -1.39
CA LEU A 119 -0.77 -11.43 -2.59
C LEU A 119 -0.42 -12.35 -3.77
N GLU A 120 0.36 -13.40 -3.49
CA GLU A 120 0.75 -14.38 -4.48
C GLU A 120 -0.47 -15.08 -5.08
N ASP A 121 -1.36 -15.58 -4.22
CA ASP A 121 -2.52 -16.37 -4.61
C ASP A 121 -3.62 -15.54 -5.26
N ARG A 122 -3.88 -14.32 -4.75
CA ARG A 122 -5.04 -13.50 -5.14
C ARG A 122 -4.74 -12.50 -6.25
N VAL A 123 -3.48 -12.13 -6.43
CA VAL A 123 -3.10 -11.06 -7.36
C VAL A 123 -2.00 -11.51 -8.33
N VAL A 124 -0.88 -12.01 -7.83
CA VAL A 124 0.27 -12.36 -8.70
C VAL A 124 -0.07 -13.50 -9.66
N ARG A 125 -0.49 -14.66 -9.15
CA ARG A 125 -0.77 -15.84 -9.97
C ARG A 125 -1.90 -15.59 -10.99
N PRO A 126 -3.05 -14.99 -10.62
CA PRO A 126 -4.10 -14.67 -11.57
C PRO A 126 -3.65 -13.72 -12.70
N ASN A 127 -2.70 -12.83 -12.41
CA ASN A 127 -2.17 -11.87 -13.39
C ASN A 127 -0.85 -12.33 -14.05
N SER A 128 -0.41 -13.58 -13.80
CA SER A 128 0.83 -14.15 -14.35
C SER A 128 2.08 -13.27 -14.15
N LEU A 129 2.20 -12.62 -13.00
CA LEU A 129 3.30 -11.70 -12.71
C LEU A 129 4.53 -12.44 -12.16
N ALA A 130 5.72 -11.96 -12.51
CA ALA A 130 6.95 -12.39 -11.83
C ALA A 130 6.94 -11.91 -10.38
N PHE A 131 7.26 -12.78 -9.43
CA PHE A 131 7.21 -12.48 -8.00
C PHE A 131 8.41 -13.06 -7.26
N ASP A 132 9.44 -12.24 -7.06
CA ASP A 132 10.53 -12.56 -6.16
C ASP A 132 10.10 -12.26 -4.72
N ARG A 133 9.47 -13.27 -4.10
CA ARG A 133 8.99 -13.18 -2.72
C ARG A 133 10.11 -12.85 -1.74
N ALA A 134 11.31 -13.38 -1.94
CA ALA A 134 12.44 -13.17 -1.04
C ALA A 134 12.94 -11.72 -1.13
N ALA A 135 13.06 -11.16 -2.32
CA ALA A 135 13.44 -9.77 -2.51
C ALA A 135 12.41 -8.80 -1.92
N ILE A 136 11.11 -9.04 -2.13
CA ILE A 136 10.03 -8.21 -1.56
C ILE A 136 10.04 -8.30 -0.04
N ARG A 137 10.18 -9.51 0.53
CA ARG A 137 10.30 -9.70 1.97
C ARG A 137 11.52 -8.98 2.54
N GLY A 138 12.65 -9.02 1.84
CA GLY A 138 13.88 -8.30 2.22
C GLY A 138 13.66 -6.79 2.31
N LYS A 139 12.99 -6.20 1.32
CA LYS A 139 12.59 -4.78 1.34
C LYS A 139 11.61 -4.49 2.47
N LEU A 140 10.63 -5.36 2.70
CA LEU A 140 9.69 -5.18 3.81
C LEU A 140 10.37 -5.18 5.17
N ALA A 141 11.48 -5.91 5.33
CA ALA A 141 12.28 -5.96 6.54
C ALA A 141 13.31 -4.83 6.67
N ALA A 142 13.51 -4.01 5.64
CA ALA A 142 14.53 -2.97 5.61
C ALA A 142 14.06 -1.71 6.35
N PHE A 143 14.19 -1.68 7.68
CA PHE A 143 14.07 -0.47 8.50
C PHE A 143 14.72 -0.63 9.87
#